data_AF-A0A2I0NVP8-F1
#
_entry.id   AF-A0A2I0NVP8-F1
#
_cell.length_a   1.000
_cell.length_b   1.000
_cell.length_c   1.000
_cell.angle_alpha   90.00
_cell.angle_beta   90.00
_cell.angle_gamma   90.00
#
_symmetry.space_group_name_H-M   'P 1'
#
loop_
_entity.id
_entity.type
_entity.pdbx_description
1 polymer ?
#
loop_
_entity_poly.entity_id
_entity_poly.type
_entity_poly.pdbx_seq_one_letter_code
_entity_poly.pdbx_strand_id
1 'polypeptide(L)'
;MGTQGRKIVDTDVDELVKLLNKAYSDEWLAYYQYWIGSKVVRGPNKEAVIAELTIHATEELGHAVLLTTRIIQLGGTPVTNPQQWF
;
A
#
# COMPACT_ATOMS: atom_id res chain seq x y z
N MET A 1 -13.90 21.01 -5.79
CA MET A 1 -13.84 20.21 -7.04
C MET A 1 -14.20 18.72 -6.87
N GLY A 2 -14.75 18.23 -5.75
CA GLY A 2 -15.07 16.79 -5.57
C GLY A 2 -16.55 16.40 -5.46
N THR A 3 -17.45 17.38 -5.37
CA THR A 3 -18.87 17.14 -5.05
C THR A 3 -19.71 16.56 -6.19
N GLN A 4 -19.38 16.89 -7.45
CA GLN A 4 -20.10 16.34 -8.62
C GLN A 4 -19.66 14.91 -8.96
N GLY A 5 -18.36 14.59 -8.82
CA GLY A 5 -17.86 13.22 -9.02
C GLY A 5 -18.42 12.23 -8.00
N ARG A 6 -18.60 12.67 -6.74
CA ARG A 6 -19.26 11.86 -5.69
C ARG A 6 -20.75 11.62 -5.98
N LYS A 7 -21.48 12.63 -6.50
CA LYS A 7 -22.92 12.51 -6.82
C LYS A 7 -23.24 11.56 -7.97
N ILE A 8 -22.28 11.27 -8.85
CA ILE A 8 -22.45 10.30 -9.94
C ILE A 8 -22.27 8.85 -9.44
N VAL A 9 -21.56 8.67 -8.32
CA VAL A 9 -21.23 7.36 -7.72
C VAL A 9 -21.96 7.24 -6.38
N ASP A 10 -23.29 7.31 -6.42
CA ASP A 10 -24.18 7.54 -5.26
C ASP A 10 -24.27 6.37 -4.23
N THR A 11 -23.32 5.43 -4.19
CA THR A 11 -23.36 4.34 -3.20
C THR A 11 -22.00 3.71 -2.85
N ASP A 12 -20.96 3.84 -3.69
CA ASP A 12 -19.78 2.95 -3.58
C ASP A 12 -18.46 3.67 -3.21
N VAL A 13 -18.48 4.97 -2.93
CA VAL A 13 -17.23 5.69 -2.60
C VAL A 13 -16.67 5.26 -1.24
N ASP A 14 -17.54 5.06 -0.25
CA ASP A 14 -17.11 4.66 1.09
C ASP A 14 -16.61 3.21 1.11
N GLU A 15 -17.27 2.29 0.41
CA GLU A 15 -16.79 0.91 0.27
C GLU A 15 -15.52 0.84 -0.59
N LEU A 16 -15.42 1.64 -1.66
CA LEU A 16 -14.16 1.79 -2.40
C LEU A 16 -13.03 2.30 -1.51
N VAL A 17 -13.26 3.32 -0.68
CA VAL A 17 -12.25 3.84 0.26
C VAL A 17 -11.83 2.75 1.26
N LYS A 18 -12.76 1.91 1.70
CA LYS A 18 -12.46 0.77 2.59
C LYS A 18 -11.61 -0.30 1.88
N LEU A 19 -11.95 -0.66 0.64
CA LEU A 19 -11.14 -1.59 -0.17
C LEU A 19 -9.74 -1.03 -0.46
N LEU A 20 -9.64 0.25 -0.77
CA LEU A 20 -8.36 0.93 -0.98
C LEU A 20 -7.52 0.98 0.30
N ASN A 21 -8.14 1.16 1.47
CA ASN A 21 -7.45 1.10 2.75
C ASN A 21 -6.96 -0.30 3.09
N LYS A 22 -7.71 -1.34 2.70
CA LYS A 22 -7.23 -2.73 2.80
C LYS A 22 -6.00 -2.94 1.91
N ALA A 23 -6.09 -2.58 0.63
CA ALA A 23 -4.97 -2.70 -0.29
C ALA A 23 -3.75 -1.90 0.22
N TYR A 24 -3.95 -0.66 0.67
CA TYR A 24 -2.89 0.19 1.23
C TYR A 24 -2.17 -0.49 2.40
N SER A 25 -2.94 -1.14 3.28
CA SER A 25 -2.41 -1.87 4.41
C SER A 25 -1.61 -3.11 3.97
N ASP A 26 -2.13 -3.85 2.99
CA ASP A 26 -1.46 -5.00 2.40
C ASP A 26 -0.11 -4.58 1.78
N GLU A 27 -0.04 -3.45 1.06
CA GLU A 27 1.20 -2.95 0.45
C GLU A 27 2.23 -2.50 1.50
N TRP A 28 1.82 -1.85 2.59
CA TRP A 28 2.74 -1.50 3.67
C TRP A 28 3.29 -2.71 4.40
N LEU A 29 2.44 -3.72 4.62
CA LEU A 29 2.84 -4.98 5.21
C LEU A 29 3.82 -5.73 4.27
N ALA A 30 3.56 -5.75 2.97
CA ALA A 30 4.45 -6.33 1.96
C ALA A 30 5.79 -5.58 1.87
N TYR A 31 5.75 -4.24 1.81
CA TYR A 31 6.91 -3.36 1.86
C TYR A 31 7.82 -3.72 3.05
N TYR A 32 7.25 -3.73 4.25
CA TYR A 32 8.02 -4.01 5.46
C TYR A 32 8.66 -5.40 5.40
N GLN A 33 7.92 -6.42 4.96
CA GLN A 33 8.41 -7.79 4.84
C GLN A 33 9.56 -7.92 3.83
N TYR A 34 9.42 -7.36 2.63
CA TYR A 34 10.50 -7.40 1.64
C TYR A 34 11.71 -6.58 2.07
N TRP A 35 11.47 -5.39 2.62
CA TRP A 35 12.54 -4.53 3.13
C TRP A 35 13.32 -5.21 4.24
N ILE A 36 12.66 -5.69 5.31
CA ILE A 36 13.35 -6.36 6.41
C ILE A 36 14.00 -7.66 5.93
N GLY A 37 13.33 -8.42 5.06
CA GLY A 37 13.84 -9.62 4.40
C GLY A 37 15.18 -9.36 3.70
N SER A 38 15.28 -8.27 2.94
CA SER A 38 16.53 -7.85 2.26
C SER A 38 17.69 -7.60 3.23
N LYS A 39 17.43 -7.29 4.51
CA LYS A 39 18.47 -7.02 5.52
C LYS A 39 18.90 -8.26 6.29
N VAL A 40 18.01 -9.24 6.41
CA VAL A 40 18.24 -10.41 7.27
C VAL A 40 18.52 -11.71 6.52
N VAL A 41 18.33 -11.74 5.20
CA VAL A 41 18.61 -12.90 4.35
C VAL A 41 20.08 -13.33 4.40
N ARG A 42 20.31 -14.65 4.39
CA ARG A 42 21.63 -15.29 4.51
C ARG A 42 21.67 -16.55 3.65
N GLY A 43 22.88 -17.01 3.33
CA GLY A 43 23.11 -18.26 2.58
C GLY A 43 23.76 -18.03 1.22
N PRO A 44 23.99 -19.11 0.46
CA PRO A 44 24.45 -19.03 -0.93
C PRO A 44 23.47 -18.22 -1.78
N ASN A 45 23.96 -17.46 -2.75
CA ASN A 45 23.17 -16.62 -3.65
C ASN A 45 22.33 -15.51 -2.96
N LYS A 46 22.64 -15.16 -1.70
CA LYS A 46 21.91 -14.12 -0.97
C LYS A 46 21.92 -12.78 -1.71
N GLU A 47 22.96 -12.47 -2.46
CA GLU A 47 23.11 -11.21 -3.18
C GLU A 47 22.01 -11.02 -4.23
N ALA A 48 21.67 -12.08 -4.98
CA ALA A 48 20.57 -12.07 -5.94
C ALA A 48 19.22 -11.90 -5.23
N VAL A 49 19.01 -12.61 -4.12
CA VAL A 49 17.77 -12.49 -3.34
C VAL A 49 17.63 -11.10 -2.72
N ILE A 50 18.71 -10.50 -2.21
CA ILE A 50 18.72 -9.14 -1.68
C ILE A 50 18.30 -8.14 -2.76
N ALA A 51 18.81 -8.31 -3.99
CA ALA A 51 18.48 -7.44 -5.11
C ALA A 51 16.97 -7.48 -5.42
N GLU A 52 16.41 -8.69 -5.60
CA GLU A 52 14.98 -8.87 -5.88
C GLU A 52 14.08 -8.34 -4.74
N LEU A 53 14.41 -8.65 -3.48
CA LEU A 53 13.66 -8.15 -2.33
C LEU A 53 13.70 -6.61 -2.22
N THR A 54 14.81 -5.99 -2.62
CA THR A 54 14.93 -4.53 -2.64
C THR A 54 14.07 -3.91 -3.76
N ILE A 55 13.99 -4.57 -4.92
CA ILE A 55 13.11 -4.17 -6.03
C ILE A 55 11.65 -4.23 -5.57
N HIS A 56 11.19 -5.38 -5.07
CA HIS A 56 9.81 -5.53 -4.62
C HIS A 56 9.45 -4.53 -3.51
N ALA A 57 10.33 -4.33 -2.51
CA ALA A 57 10.09 -3.28 -1.51
C ALA A 57 9.92 -1.89 -2.15
N THR A 58 10.70 -1.56 -3.18
CA THR A 58 10.55 -0.27 -3.88
C THR A 58 9.21 -0.19 -4.63
N GLU A 59 8.77 -1.28 -5.25
CA GLU A 59 7.49 -1.37 -5.97
C GLU A 59 6.30 -1.21 -5.02
N GLU A 60 6.28 -1.94 -3.88
CA GLU A 60 5.16 -1.84 -2.92
C GLU A 60 5.07 -0.47 -2.25
N LEU A 61 6.21 0.19 -2.02
CA LEU A 61 6.20 1.59 -1.58
C LEU A 61 5.53 2.50 -2.63
N GLY A 62 5.82 2.26 -3.91
CA GLY A 62 5.16 2.94 -5.02
C GLY A 62 3.64 2.69 -5.03
N HIS A 63 3.21 1.44 -4.85
CA HIS A 63 1.79 1.09 -4.75
C HIS A 63 1.11 1.78 -3.56
N ALA A 64 1.74 1.78 -2.38
CA ALA A 64 1.24 2.48 -1.20
C ALA A 64 1.05 3.99 -1.45
N VAL A 65 1.96 4.65 -2.18
CA VAL A 65 1.83 6.07 -2.57
C VAL A 65 0.63 6.30 -3.49
N LEU A 66 0.42 5.43 -4.49
CA LEU A 66 -0.72 5.52 -5.40
C LEU A 66 -2.05 5.38 -4.64
N LEU A 67 -2.14 4.39 -3.75
CA LEU A 67 -3.33 4.12 -2.95
C LEU A 67 -3.63 5.26 -1.98
N THR A 68 -2.61 5.75 -1.26
CA THR A 68 -2.73 6.93 -0.36
C THR A 68 -3.29 8.13 -1.11
N THR A 69 -2.72 8.43 -2.27
CA THR A 69 -3.16 9.54 -3.13
C THR A 69 -4.61 9.37 -3.53
N ARG A 70 -5.01 8.17 -3.93
CA ARG A 70 -6.38 7.89 -4.36
C ARG A 70 -7.39 8.00 -3.22
N ILE A 71 -7.06 7.48 -2.03
CA ILE A 71 -7.89 7.59 -0.83
C ILE A 71 -8.16 9.07 -0.51
N ILE A 72 -7.12 9.91 -0.52
CA ILE A 72 -7.24 11.35 -0.24
C ILE A 72 -8.09 12.06 -1.32
N GLN A 73 -7.89 11.75 -2.61
CA GLN A 73 -8.70 12.31 -3.70
C GLN A 73 -10.19 11.98 -3.57
N LEU A 74 -10.50 10.78 -3.06
CA LEU A 74 -11.86 10.34 -2.76
C LEU A 74 -12.38 10.90 -1.43
N GLY A 75 -11.57 11.70 -0.72
CA GLY A 75 -11.86 12.34 0.56
C GLY A 75 -11.95 11.38 1.75
N GLY A 76 -11.32 10.21 1.64
CA GLY A 76 -11.10 9.30 2.76
C GLY A 76 -9.80 9.60 3.51
N THR A 77 -9.57 8.87 4.60
CA THR A 77 -8.32 8.93 5.38
C THR A 77 -7.60 7.59 5.26
N PRO A 78 -6.32 7.57 4.84
CA PRO A 78 -5.50 6.36 4.85
C PRO A 78 -5.31 5.85 6.29
N VAL A 79 -5.19 4.53 6.47
CA VAL A 79 -4.81 3.93 7.76
C VAL A 79 -3.52 4.57 8.28
N THR A 80 -3.52 5.05 9.52
CA THR A 80 -2.36 5.74 10.12
C THR A 80 -1.66 4.92 11.21
N ASN A 81 -2.25 3.79 11.60
CA ASN A 81 -1.69 2.91 12.62
C ASN A 81 -1.36 1.53 12.03
N PRO A 82 -0.09 1.09 12.06
CA PRO A 82 0.31 -0.25 11.63
C PRO A 82 -0.44 -1.43 12.29
N GLN A 83 -0.98 -1.25 13.50
CA GLN A 83 -1.82 -2.29 14.13
C GLN A 83 -3.13 -2.56 13.38
N GLN A 84 -3.51 -1.70 12.43
CA GLN A 84 -4.70 -1.87 11.61
C GLN A 84 -4.42 -2.55 10.26
N TRP A 85 -3.17 -2.97 10.01
CA TRP A 85 -2.83 -3.61 8.75
C TRP A 85 -3.32 -5.07 8.64
N PHE A 86 -3.71 -5.70 9.75
CA PHE A 86 -4.02 -7.13 9.85
C PHE A 86 -5.28 -7.39 10.67
#